data_AF-A0A9P7DEC8-F1
#
_entry.id   AF-A0A9P7DEC8-F1
#
_cell.length_a   1.000
_cell.length_b   1.000
_cell.length_c   1.000
_cell.angle_alpha   90.00
_cell.angle_beta   90.00
_cell.angle_gamma   90.00
#
_symmetry.space_group_name_H-M   'P 1'
#
loop_
_entity.id
_entity.type
_entity.pdbx_description
1 polymer ?
#
loop_
_entity_poly.entity_id
_entity_poly.type
_entity_poly.pdbx_seq_one_letter_code
_entity_poly.pdbx_strand_id
1 'polypeptide(L)'
;MSSHRRPGVASSSSDPPDSDSIYARGSSVTSFDSSPQPVKIGKRKSTSEPSKSSKRKRKAPENSGEELEIHDVKAKASKRPRLQDNRKEKGALTPRDQCLHFARWIPRGIDMFCILKDVFRIAPIIEDARAHLDDDSDADDMHNTLLANISKDMQDQMLRMFKKIITGAPYLQELIRGGRKKSDELQEILDEMQYLIGQVRSEDAAHLKRSIARYAVFNGKGLVPPVFPDTKESRAQMGLNHPQLARMLCPIKFLSENQTDPSATKAKLEAGTIKMDARAWPALMYRASGKQLKIDMTS
;
A
#
# COMPACT_ATOMS: atom_id res chain seq x y z
N MET A 1 -6.61 -79.38 -32.41
CA MET A 1 -6.57 -79.34 -33.89
C MET A 1 -7.15 -78.00 -34.34
N SER A 2 -6.45 -77.32 -35.27
CA SER A 2 -6.82 -76.13 -36.07
C SER A 2 -7.36 -74.88 -35.33
N SER A 3 -6.62 -73.77 -35.19
CA SER A 3 -6.08 -72.84 -36.21
C SER A 3 -7.17 -72.12 -37.03
N HIS A 4 -7.38 -70.81 -36.79
CA HIS A 4 -7.13 -69.75 -37.80
C HIS A 4 -7.48 -68.32 -37.34
N ARG A 5 -6.51 -67.42 -37.59
CA ARG A 5 -6.58 -66.04 -38.12
C ARG A 5 -7.18 -64.85 -37.32
N ARG A 6 -6.26 -63.93 -36.95
CA ARG A 6 -6.37 -62.44 -36.92
C ARG A 6 -6.66 -61.87 -38.34
N PRO A 7 -6.94 -60.56 -38.62
CA PRO A 7 -6.57 -59.34 -37.85
C PRO A 7 -7.55 -58.14 -37.86
N GLY A 8 -7.21 -57.07 -37.13
CA GLY A 8 -7.87 -55.76 -37.23
C GLY A 8 -7.25 -54.71 -36.31
N VAL A 9 -6.34 -53.91 -36.88
CA VAL A 9 -5.61 -52.79 -36.26
C VAL A 9 -6.45 -51.51 -36.39
N ALA A 10 -6.54 -50.71 -35.33
CA ALA A 10 -6.78 -49.28 -35.43
C ALA A 10 -6.09 -48.57 -34.25
N SER A 11 -4.94 -47.99 -34.56
CA SER A 11 -4.19 -47.07 -33.70
C SER A 11 -4.78 -45.67 -33.89
N SER A 12 -5.24 -45.03 -32.80
CA SER A 12 -5.54 -43.60 -32.81
C SER A 12 -4.54 -42.88 -31.89
N SER A 13 -3.45 -42.41 -32.51
CA SER A 13 -2.57 -41.37 -31.97
C SER A 13 -3.36 -40.07 -31.85
N SER A 14 -3.47 -39.55 -30.64
CA SER A 14 -3.91 -38.18 -30.39
C SER A 14 -2.70 -37.40 -29.90
N ASP A 15 -2.05 -36.72 -30.84
CA ASP A 15 -1.04 -35.71 -30.54
C ASP A 15 -1.73 -34.50 -29.86
N PRO A 16 -1.15 -33.93 -28.79
CA PRO A 16 -1.62 -32.66 -28.25
C PRO A 16 -1.16 -31.51 -29.15
N PRO A 17 -1.99 -30.48 -29.37
CA PRO A 17 -1.60 -29.34 -30.18
C PRO A 17 -0.59 -28.45 -29.44
N ASP A 18 0.48 -28.12 -30.16
CA ASP A 18 1.39 -27.03 -29.85
C ASP A 18 0.62 -25.74 -29.62
N SER A 19 0.65 -25.23 -28.40
CA SER A 19 0.15 -23.90 -28.03
C SER A 19 1.33 -22.97 -27.76
N ASP A 20 2.11 -22.71 -28.81
CA ASP A 20 2.94 -21.51 -28.91
C ASP A 20 2.14 -20.42 -29.64
N SER A 21 2.38 -19.17 -29.26
CA SER A 21 1.74 -17.93 -29.76
C SER A 21 0.41 -17.59 -29.10
N ILE A 22 0.45 -16.66 -28.14
CA ILE A 22 -0.29 -15.39 -28.09
C ILE A 22 0.08 -14.70 -26.77
N TYR A 23 1.07 -13.80 -26.81
CA TYR A 23 1.13 -12.62 -25.93
C TYR A 23 1.98 -11.54 -26.60
N ALA A 24 1.41 -10.97 -27.66
CA ALA A 24 1.80 -9.65 -28.14
C ALA A 24 0.54 -8.78 -28.14
N ARG A 25 0.34 -7.98 -27.09
CA ARG A 25 -0.44 -6.75 -27.17
C ARG A 25 -0.11 -5.79 -26.03
N GLY A 26 0.11 -4.55 -26.44
CA GLY A 26 0.76 -3.47 -25.71
C GLY A 26 0.08 -3.06 -24.42
N SER A 27 0.91 -2.85 -23.40
CA SER A 27 0.58 -2.01 -22.26
C SER A 27 0.73 -0.55 -22.68
N SER A 28 -0.40 0.11 -22.95
CA SER A 28 -0.51 1.56 -22.90
C SER A 28 -0.63 1.94 -21.42
N VAL A 29 0.48 2.38 -20.84
CA VAL A 29 0.51 2.96 -19.49
C VAL A 29 0.26 4.45 -19.67
N THR A 30 -0.95 4.90 -19.38
CA THR A 30 -1.22 6.34 -19.19
C THR A 30 -0.59 6.75 -17.87
N SER A 31 0.49 7.52 -17.98
CA SER A 31 1.15 8.22 -16.89
C SER A 31 0.21 9.25 -16.27
N PHE A 32 -0.18 9.04 -15.02
CA PHE A 32 -0.72 10.13 -14.18
C PHE A 32 0.49 10.93 -13.66
N ASP A 33 0.78 12.03 -14.34
CA ASP A 33 1.74 13.04 -13.90
C ASP A 33 1.16 13.77 -12.68
N SER A 34 1.80 13.61 -11.54
CA SER A 34 1.57 14.43 -10.35
C SER A 34 2.92 14.72 -9.73
N SER A 35 3.71 15.50 -10.45
CA SER A 35 4.95 16.08 -9.96
C SER A 35 4.63 17.36 -9.16
N PRO A 36 4.89 17.41 -7.84
CA PRO A 36 4.77 18.64 -7.06
C PRO A 36 5.89 19.62 -7.43
N GLN A 37 5.51 20.84 -7.82
CA GLN A 37 6.43 21.93 -8.16
C GLN A 37 7.30 22.34 -6.96
N PRO A 38 8.61 22.58 -7.17
CA PRO A 38 9.50 23.06 -6.11
C PRO A 38 9.28 24.55 -5.80
N VAL A 39 9.05 24.82 -4.52
CA VAL A 39 8.97 26.17 -3.95
C VAL A 39 10.34 26.85 -4.05
N LYS A 40 10.38 28.01 -4.73
CA LYS A 40 11.57 28.84 -4.90
C LYS A 40 11.95 29.50 -3.56
N ILE A 41 12.99 29.00 -2.91
CA ILE A 41 13.65 29.68 -1.78
C ILE A 41 14.72 30.63 -2.34
N GLY A 42 14.61 31.90 -1.96
CA GLY A 42 15.42 33.01 -2.46
C GLY A 42 16.92 32.89 -2.15
N LYS A 43 17.74 33.12 -3.18
CA LYS A 43 19.19 33.30 -3.07
C LYS A 43 19.50 34.63 -2.39
N ARG A 44 20.07 34.59 -1.19
CA ARG A 44 20.77 35.73 -0.59
C ARG A 44 22.16 35.86 -1.24
N LYS A 45 22.42 37.06 -1.77
CA LYS A 45 23.73 37.55 -2.20
C LYS A 45 24.61 37.79 -0.96
N SER A 46 25.81 37.23 -0.93
CA SER A 46 26.90 37.75 -0.10
C SER A 46 28.20 37.66 -0.88
N THR A 47 28.70 38.84 -1.22
CA THR A 47 29.98 39.14 -1.85
C THR A 47 31.09 39.17 -0.80
N SER A 48 32.23 38.50 -1.05
CA SER A 48 33.57 39.03 -0.74
C SER A 48 34.65 38.10 -1.27
N GLU A 49 35.52 38.67 -2.09
CA GLU A 49 36.75 38.10 -2.66
C GLU A 49 37.97 38.24 -1.69
N PRO A 50 39.17 37.73 -2.04
CA PRO A 50 40.06 37.03 -1.11
C PRO A 50 41.26 37.84 -0.63
N SER A 51 41.95 37.34 0.40
CA SER A 51 43.31 37.77 0.72
C SER A 51 44.17 36.61 1.23
N LYS A 52 45.48 36.81 1.06
CA LYS A 52 46.55 35.82 0.88
C LYS A 52 47.21 35.37 2.19
N SER A 53 47.86 34.20 2.09
CA SER A 53 49.13 33.77 2.69
C SER A 53 49.33 33.82 4.21
N SER A 54 49.80 32.70 4.80
CA SER A 54 51.06 32.66 5.57
C SER A 54 51.32 31.27 6.16
N LYS A 55 52.59 30.84 6.09
CA LYS A 55 53.17 29.64 6.72
C LYS A 55 53.47 29.91 8.20
N ARG A 56 53.24 28.93 9.09
CA ARG A 56 54.12 28.47 10.21
C ARG A 56 53.33 27.50 11.11
N LYS A 57 53.77 26.24 11.28
CA LYS A 57 54.78 25.68 12.21
C LYS A 57 54.26 25.46 13.65
N ARG A 58 53.93 24.19 13.94
CA ARG A 58 53.98 23.41 15.21
C ARG A 58 53.65 24.10 16.56
N LYS A 59 52.70 23.50 17.31
CA LYS A 59 52.91 22.88 18.64
C LYS A 59 51.60 22.28 19.18
N ALA A 60 51.69 21.08 19.78
CA ALA A 60 50.68 20.57 20.73
C ALA A 60 50.75 21.40 22.04
N PRO A 61 49.67 21.47 22.84
CA PRO A 61 49.57 20.53 23.96
C PRO A 61 48.14 20.10 24.38
N GLU A 62 48.11 18.94 25.05
CA GLU A 62 47.36 18.53 26.26
C GLU A 62 45.99 19.14 26.63
N ASN A 63 45.00 18.24 26.65
CA ASN A 63 44.23 17.78 27.82
C ASN A 63 43.64 18.82 28.81
N SER A 64 42.33 19.04 28.67
CA SER A 64 41.34 19.23 29.75
C SER A 64 39.98 19.02 29.07
N GLY A 65 39.11 18.09 29.48
CA GLY A 65 38.54 18.04 30.81
C GLY A 65 37.32 18.96 30.88
N GLU A 66 36.39 18.87 29.92
CA GLU A 66 35.11 19.58 29.98
C GLU A 66 33.93 18.61 29.89
N GLU A 67 33.25 18.57 31.02
CA GLU A 67 31.99 17.93 31.36
C GLU A 67 30.87 18.60 30.53
N LEU A 68 30.33 17.88 29.54
CA LEU A 68 29.21 18.38 28.73
C LEU A 68 27.89 18.03 29.42
N GLU A 69 27.30 19.06 30.03
CA GLU A 69 25.92 19.10 30.48
C GLU A 69 24.97 18.64 29.36
N ILE A 70 24.21 17.57 29.64
CA ILE A 70 23.14 17.09 28.78
C ILE A 70 21.97 18.06 28.93
N HIS A 71 21.90 19.04 28.02
CA HIS A 71 20.71 19.86 27.85
C HIS A 71 19.53 18.99 27.39
N ASP A 72 18.59 18.82 28.31
CA ASP A 72 17.31 18.15 28.16
C ASP A 72 16.43 18.91 27.15
N VAL A 73 16.50 18.52 25.87
CA VAL A 73 15.64 19.06 24.81
C VAL A 73 14.24 18.49 25.00
N LYS A 74 13.42 19.20 25.78
CA LYS A 74 11.96 19.04 25.85
C LYS A 74 11.37 19.04 24.44
N ALA A 75 11.08 17.84 23.93
CA ALA A 75 10.28 17.66 22.73
C ALA A 75 8.89 18.27 22.96
N LYS A 76 8.62 19.39 22.28
CA LYS A 76 7.28 19.97 22.19
C LYS A 76 6.38 18.98 21.46
N ALA A 77 5.70 18.12 22.22
CA ALA A 77 4.60 17.32 21.75
C ALA A 77 3.53 18.27 21.19
N SER A 78 3.38 18.29 19.87
CA SER A 78 2.25 18.91 19.19
C SER A 78 0.98 18.30 19.77
N LYS A 79 0.26 19.07 20.57
CA LYS A 79 -1.03 18.70 21.15
C LYS A 79 -2.03 18.56 20.00
N ARG A 80 -2.18 17.34 19.50
CA ARG A 80 -3.37 16.95 18.73
C ARG A 80 -4.59 17.24 19.61
N PRO A 81 -5.68 17.81 19.08
CA PRO A 81 -6.89 18.01 19.85
C PRO A 81 -7.38 16.63 20.31
N ARG A 82 -7.24 16.35 21.60
CA ARG A 82 -7.97 15.27 22.25
C ARG A 82 -9.44 15.70 22.19
N LEU A 83 -10.24 14.94 21.45
CA LEU A 83 -11.69 14.94 21.65
C LEU A 83 -11.91 14.75 23.15
N GLN A 84 -12.36 15.80 23.80
CA GLN A 84 -12.71 15.75 25.21
C GLN A 84 -13.85 14.75 25.32
N ASP A 85 -13.61 13.68 26.08
CA ASP A 85 -14.61 12.71 26.53
C ASP A 85 -15.54 13.42 27.52
N ASN A 86 -16.35 14.33 27.00
CA ASN A 86 -17.48 14.88 27.72
C ASN A 86 -18.52 13.76 27.74
N ARG A 87 -18.47 12.96 28.81
CA ARG A 87 -19.52 12.02 29.24
C ARG A 87 -20.82 12.81 29.43
N LYS A 88 -21.46 13.18 28.31
CA LYS A 88 -22.82 13.69 28.30
C LYS A 88 -23.75 12.53 28.63
N GLU A 89 -24.77 12.87 29.39
CA GLU A 89 -25.86 12.02 29.84
C GLU A 89 -26.38 11.12 28.71
N LYS A 90 -26.92 9.95 29.09
CA LYS A 90 -27.43 8.88 28.21
C LYS A 90 -28.64 9.33 27.36
N GLY A 91 -28.49 10.35 26.54
CA GLY A 91 -29.42 10.72 25.48
C GLY A 91 -29.31 9.72 24.33
N ALA A 92 -30.41 9.54 23.60
CA ALA A 92 -30.38 8.78 22.35
C ALA A 92 -29.36 9.40 21.39
N LEU A 93 -28.53 8.57 20.75
CA LEU A 93 -27.57 9.01 19.74
C LEU A 93 -28.32 9.76 18.63
N THR A 94 -27.83 10.94 18.24
CA THR A 94 -28.40 11.66 17.10
C THR A 94 -28.27 10.82 15.83
N PRO A 95 -29.11 11.02 14.80
CA PRO A 95 -28.98 10.27 13.54
C PRO A 95 -27.56 10.37 12.93
N ARG A 96 -26.93 11.54 13.05
CA ARG A 96 -25.54 11.78 12.69
C ARG A 96 -24.57 10.91 13.51
N ASP A 97 -24.71 10.88 14.84
CA ASP A 97 -23.85 10.05 15.69
C ASP A 97 -23.99 8.55 15.38
N GLN A 98 -25.18 8.10 14.97
CA GLN A 98 -25.40 6.72 14.53
C GLN A 98 -24.62 6.41 13.25
N CYS A 99 -24.61 7.32 12.26
CA CYS A 99 -23.77 7.20 11.07
C CYS A 99 -22.28 7.11 11.43
N LEU A 100 -21.80 7.99 12.31
CA LEU A 100 -20.41 7.99 12.76
C LEU A 100 -20.02 6.73 13.53
N HIS A 101 -20.92 6.25 14.40
CA HIS A 101 -20.73 4.99 15.10
C HIS A 101 -20.63 3.81 14.12
N PHE A 102 -21.54 3.74 13.14
CA PHE A 102 -21.51 2.71 12.11
C PHE A 102 -20.24 2.77 11.25
N ALA A 103 -19.73 3.97 10.95
CA ALA A 103 -18.50 4.15 10.18
C ALA A 103 -17.29 3.41 10.79
N ARG A 104 -17.25 3.26 12.12
CA ARG A 104 -16.18 2.52 12.80
C ARG A 104 -16.19 1.02 12.51
N TRP A 105 -17.32 0.47 12.06
CA TRP A 105 -17.48 -0.93 11.72
C TRP A 105 -17.15 -1.24 10.26
N ILE A 106 -17.27 -0.25 9.37
CA ILE A 106 -17.06 -0.40 7.91
C ILE A 106 -15.73 -1.10 7.58
N PRO A 107 -14.56 -0.72 8.14
CA PRO A 107 -13.29 -1.36 7.79
C PRO A 107 -13.18 -2.82 8.20
N ARG A 108 -14.00 -3.25 9.16
CA ARG A 108 -13.96 -4.59 9.76
C ARG A 108 -15.04 -5.52 9.21
N GLY A 109 -16.17 -4.98 8.78
CA GLY A 109 -17.35 -5.76 8.38
C GLY A 109 -17.83 -5.56 6.94
N ILE A 110 -17.37 -4.52 6.25
CA ILE A 110 -17.79 -4.22 4.87
C ILE A 110 -16.59 -4.28 3.93
N ASP A 111 -15.68 -3.32 4.04
CA ASP A 111 -14.50 -3.21 3.19
C ASP A 111 -13.45 -2.31 3.86
N MET A 112 -12.21 -2.80 3.97
CA MET A 112 -11.11 -2.11 4.65
C MET A 112 -10.65 -0.82 3.93
N PHE A 113 -10.91 -0.73 2.62
CA PHE A 113 -10.51 0.38 1.75
C PHE A 113 -11.70 1.09 1.13
N CYS A 114 -12.88 1.00 1.75
CA CYS A 114 -14.09 1.68 1.31
C CYS A 114 -13.85 3.19 1.12
N ILE A 115 -14.15 3.69 -0.08
CA ILE A 115 -14.17 5.12 -0.42
C ILE A 115 -15.63 5.56 -0.51
N LEU A 116 -16.15 6.15 0.56
CA LEU A 116 -17.57 6.45 0.70
C LEU A 116 -18.09 7.36 -0.41
N LYS A 117 -17.33 8.39 -0.81
CA LYS A 117 -17.76 9.31 -1.88
C LYS A 117 -17.96 8.58 -3.19
N ASP A 118 -17.07 7.66 -3.54
CA ASP A 118 -17.19 6.89 -4.78
C ASP A 118 -18.38 5.95 -4.71
N VAL A 119 -18.56 5.26 -3.57
CA VAL A 119 -19.71 4.38 -3.35
C VAL A 119 -21.03 5.13 -3.50
N PHE A 120 -21.16 6.29 -2.86
CA PHE A 120 -22.40 7.09 -2.89
C PHE A 120 -22.60 7.87 -4.19
N ARG A 121 -21.54 8.11 -4.97
CA ARG A 121 -21.65 8.70 -6.30
C ARG A 121 -22.02 7.68 -7.37
N ILE A 122 -21.40 6.50 -7.34
CA ILE A 122 -21.47 5.53 -8.46
C ILE A 122 -22.58 4.50 -8.23
N ALA A 123 -22.81 4.04 -6.99
CA ALA A 123 -23.80 2.98 -6.76
C ALA A 123 -25.25 3.37 -7.14
N PRO A 124 -25.74 4.60 -6.88
CA PRO A 124 -27.05 5.01 -7.35
C PRO A 124 -27.16 5.00 -8.88
N ILE A 125 -26.12 5.40 -9.60
CA ILE A 125 -26.07 5.37 -11.07
C ILE A 125 -26.15 3.93 -11.58
N ILE A 126 -25.44 3.00 -10.93
CA ILE A 126 -25.51 1.56 -11.26
C ILE A 126 -26.92 1.02 -11.01
N GLU A 127 -27.55 1.39 -9.89
CA GLU A 127 -28.89 0.91 -9.53
C GLU A 127 -29.95 1.41 -10.50
N ASP A 128 -29.87 2.69 -10.89
CA ASP A 128 -30.74 3.33 -11.88
C ASP A 128 -30.58 2.70 -13.27
N ALA A 129 -29.33 2.56 -13.76
CA ALA A 129 -29.04 1.92 -15.04
C ALA A 129 -29.52 0.46 -15.09
N ARG A 130 -29.52 -0.26 -13.96
CA ARG A 130 -30.04 -1.64 -13.89
C ARG A 130 -31.57 -1.70 -13.86
N ALA A 131 -32.23 -0.69 -13.31
CA ALA A 131 -33.69 -0.62 -13.28
C ALA A 131 -34.28 -0.23 -14.65
N HIS A 132 -33.52 0.49 -15.46
CA HIS A 132 -33.94 1.03 -16.76
C HIS A 132 -33.26 0.36 -17.97
N LEU A 133 -32.87 -0.91 -17.86
CA LEU A 133 -32.21 -1.66 -18.95
C LEU A 133 -33.07 -1.85 -20.21
N ASP A 134 -34.38 -1.60 -20.12
CA ASP A 134 -35.37 -1.83 -21.19
C ASP A 134 -35.85 -0.53 -21.88
N ASP A 135 -35.47 0.65 -21.38
CA ASP A 135 -35.76 1.92 -22.05
C ASP A 135 -34.51 2.35 -22.82
N ASP A 136 -34.62 2.46 -24.15
CA ASP A 136 -33.68 3.18 -25.04
C ASP A 136 -33.70 4.71 -24.74
N SER A 137 -33.75 5.07 -23.45
CA SER A 137 -33.63 6.44 -23.00
C SER A 137 -32.16 6.80 -23.09
N ASP A 138 -31.89 7.96 -23.71
CA ASP A 138 -30.60 8.65 -23.75
C ASP A 138 -30.12 8.99 -22.31
N ALA A 139 -29.86 7.97 -21.49
CA ALA A 139 -29.23 8.14 -20.19
C ALA A 139 -27.92 8.87 -20.43
N ASP A 140 -27.80 10.07 -19.86
CA ASP A 140 -26.71 11.02 -20.05
C ASP A 140 -25.40 10.32 -20.43
N ASP A 141 -24.85 10.58 -21.62
CA ASP A 141 -23.62 9.97 -22.16
C ASP A 141 -22.49 9.89 -21.11
N MET A 142 -22.48 10.83 -20.17
CA MET A 142 -21.56 10.89 -19.04
C MET A 142 -21.70 9.71 -18.05
N HIS A 143 -22.91 9.27 -17.71
CA HIS A 143 -23.15 8.13 -16.82
C HIS A 143 -22.73 6.82 -17.49
N ASN A 144 -23.08 6.64 -18.76
CA ASN A 144 -22.67 5.46 -19.54
C ASN A 144 -21.14 5.40 -19.71
N THR A 145 -20.49 6.53 -19.95
CA THR A 145 -19.03 6.62 -20.02
C THR A 145 -18.38 6.28 -18.66
N LEU A 146 -18.94 6.73 -17.55
CA LEU A 146 -18.43 6.40 -16.22
C LEU A 146 -18.53 4.89 -15.93
N LEU A 147 -19.67 4.26 -16.25
CA LEU A 147 -19.89 2.83 -16.02
C LEU A 147 -19.04 1.95 -16.95
N ALA A 148 -18.83 2.35 -18.20
CA ALA A 148 -17.99 1.61 -19.15
C ALA A 148 -16.53 1.49 -18.68
N ASN A 149 -16.05 2.47 -17.90
CA ASN A 149 -14.70 2.48 -17.34
C ASN A 149 -14.55 1.64 -16.06
N ILE A 150 -15.65 1.13 -15.49
CA ILE A 150 -15.65 0.37 -14.24
C ILE A 150 -16.03 -1.08 -14.54
N SER A 151 -15.16 -2.02 -14.14
CA SER A 151 -15.44 -3.45 -14.34
C SER A 151 -16.72 -3.89 -13.64
N LYS A 152 -17.42 -4.88 -14.21
CA LYS A 152 -18.68 -5.39 -13.64
C LYS A 152 -18.53 -5.87 -12.19
N ASP A 153 -17.41 -6.52 -11.87
CA ASP A 153 -17.11 -6.97 -10.51
C ASP A 153 -16.99 -5.82 -9.53
N MET A 154 -16.36 -4.71 -9.95
CA MET A 154 -16.24 -3.50 -9.14
C MET A 154 -17.61 -2.83 -8.97
N GLN A 155 -18.42 -2.75 -10.03
CA GLN A 155 -19.79 -2.23 -9.93
C GLN A 155 -20.62 -3.02 -8.91
N ASP A 156 -20.57 -4.36 -8.98
CA ASP A 156 -21.26 -5.23 -8.02
C ASP A 156 -20.74 -5.06 -6.59
N GLN A 157 -19.42 -4.87 -6.42
CA GLN A 157 -18.83 -4.58 -5.11
C GLN A 157 -19.34 -3.24 -4.55
N MET A 158 -19.36 -2.18 -5.37
CA MET A 158 -19.85 -0.86 -4.96
C MET A 158 -21.32 -0.89 -4.57
N LEU A 159 -22.17 -1.55 -5.35
CA LEU A 159 -23.60 -1.69 -5.04
C LEU A 159 -23.82 -2.48 -3.74
N ARG A 160 -23.07 -3.56 -3.50
CA ARG A 160 -23.11 -4.31 -2.25
C ARG A 160 -22.69 -3.47 -1.05
N MET A 161 -21.62 -2.69 -1.18
CA MET A 161 -21.16 -1.79 -0.11
C MET A 161 -22.22 -0.72 0.18
N PHE A 162 -22.74 -0.06 -0.85
CA PHE A 162 -23.79 0.95 -0.73
C PHE A 162 -25.00 0.42 0.04
N LYS A 163 -25.54 -0.74 -0.36
CA LYS A 163 -26.69 -1.38 0.31
C LYS A 163 -26.41 -1.67 1.78
N LYS A 164 -25.25 -2.25 2.10
CA LYS A 164 -24.86 -2.51 3.50
C LYS A 164 -24.74 -1.23 4.31
N ILE A 165 -24.19 -0.16 3.74
CA ILE A 165 -24.00 1.11 4.43
C ILE A 165 -25.35 1.79 4.69
N ILE A 166 -26.23 1.85 3.70
CA ILE A 166 -27.58 2.42 3.86
C ILE A 166 -28.39 1.63 4.89
N THR A 167 -28.32 0.30 4.89
CA THR A 167 -28.99 -0.53 5.91
C THR A 167 -28.45 -0.27 7.32
N GLY A 168 -27.15 -0.04 7.46
CA GLY A 168 -26.52 0.22 8.76
C GLY A 168 -26.61 1.68 9.24
N ALA A 169 -26.83 2.61 8.33
CA ALA A 169 -26.92 4.05 8.59
C ALA A 169 -28.10 4.65 7.79
N PRO A 170 -29.36 4.33 8.17
CA PRO A 170 -30.56 4.67 7.39
C PRO A 170 -30.76 6.18 7.22
N TYR A 171 -30.22 6.99 8.12
CA TYR A 171 -30.27 8.45 7.99
C TYR A 171 -29.63 8.95 6.68
N LEU A 172 -28.58 8.27 6.18
CA LEU A 172 -27.98 8.61 4.88
C LEU A 172 -28.99 8.48 3.73
N GLN A 173 -29.92 7.53 3.82
CA GLN A 173 -30.99 7.38 2.84
C GLN A 173 -31.95 8.57 2.86
N GLU A 174 -32.24 9.12 4.04
CA GLU A 174 -33.07 10.33 4.17
C GLU A 174 -32.38 11.55 3.57
N LEU A 175 -31.06 11.65 3.70
CA LEU A 175 -30.26 12.72 3.10
C LEU A 175 -30.25 12.61 1.58
N ILE A 176 -30.06 11.41 1.03
CA ILE A 176 -30.14 11.14 -0.41
C ILE A 176 -31.53 11.54 -0.94
N ARG A 177 -32.61 11.11 -0.26
CA ARG A 177 -33.99 11.44 -0.63
C ARG A 177 -34.30 12.94 -0.52
N GLY A 178 -33.56 13.66 0.32
CA GLY A 178 -33.64 15.12 0.43
C GLY A 178 -33.07 15.88 -0.79
N GLY A 179 -32.36 15.17 -1.69
CA GLY A 179 -31.79 15.72 -2.91
C GLY A 179 -30.87 16.91 -2.64
N ARG A 180 -30.93 17.92 -3.52
CA ARG A 180 -30.03 19.09 -3.45
C ARG A 180 -30.06 19.84 -2.11
N LYS A 181 -31.20 19.86 -1.41
CA LYS A 181 -31.34 20.61 -0.14
C LYS A 181 -30.53 20.00 1.01
N LYS A 182 -30.23 18.71 0.94
CA LYS A 182 -29.47 17.97 1.97
C LYS A 182 -28.12 17.46 1.45
N SER A 183 -27.71 17.89 0.25
CA SER A 183 -26.48 17.43 -0.38
C SER A 183 -25.24 17.83 0.43
N ASP A 184 -25.22 19.04 0.98
CA ASP A 184 -24.09 19.54 1.77
C ASP A 184 -23.97 18.76 3.09
N GLU A 185 -25.09 18.51 3.75
CA GLU A 185 -25.15 17.70 4.98
C GLU A 185 -24.73 16.24 4.72
N LEU A 186 -25.19 15.64 3.61
CA LEU A 186 -24.73 14.32 3.20
C LEU A 186 -23.21 14.31 3.01
N GLN A 187 -22.68 15.30 2.30
CA GLN A 187 -21.25 15.37 1.99
C GLN A 187 -20.41 15.55 3.27
N GLU A 188 -20.86 16.39 4.20
CA GLU A 188 -20.22 16.59 5.49
C GLU A 188 -20.17 15.26 6.28
N ILE A 189 -21.29 14.55 6.38
CA ILE A 189 -21.34 13.28 7.12
C ILE A 189 -20.47 12.22 6.44
N LEU A 190 -20.47 12.12 5.11
CA LEU A 190 -19.61 11.17 4.39
C LEU A 190 -18.12 11.48 4.62
N ASP A 191 -17.73 12.76 4.69
CA ASP A 191 -16.36 13.17 4.99
C ASP A 191 -15.93 12.77 6.40
N GLU A 192 -16.81 12.96 7.39
CA GLU A 192 -16.53 12.54 8.77
C GLU A 192 -16.48 11.03 8.93
N MET A 193 -17.41 10.31 8.30
CA MET A 193 -17.39 8.85 8.28
C MET A 193 -16.10 8.33 7.62
N GLN A 194 -15.66 8.95 6.51
CA GLN A 194 -14.41 8.59 5.83
C GLN A 194 -13.18 8.84 6.71
N TYR A 195 -13.18 9.93 7.46
CA TYR A 195 -12.16 10.22 8.47
C TYR A 195 -12.11 9.14 9.55
N LEU A 196 -13.25 8.74 10.10
CA LEU A 196 -13.34 7.69 11.11
C LEU A 196 -12.91 6.31 10.59
N ILE A 197 -13.28 5.96 9.36
CA ILE A 197 -12.78 4.76 8.66
C ILE A 197 -11.25 4.76 8.63
N GLY A 198 -10.64 5.89 8.27
CA GLY A 198 -9.19 6.07 8.24
C GLY A 198 -8.53 5.95 9.62
N GLN A 199 -9.17 6.52 10.65
CA GLN A 199 -8.72 6.38 12.04
C GLN A 199 -8.75 4.93 12.50
N VAL A 200 -9.89 4.24 12.33
CA VAL A 200 -10.06 2.84 12.74
C VAL A 200 -9.03 1.94 12.07
N ARG A 201 -8.82 2.10 10.76
CA ARG A 201 -7.76 1.35 10.04
C ARG A 201 -6.38 1.61 10.64
N SER A 202 -6.10 2.87 11.02
CA SER A 202 -4.83 3.24 11.63
C SER A 202 -4.67 2.66 13.03
N GLU A 203 -5.73 2.63 13.83
CA GLU A 203 -5.76 1.99 15.16
C GLU A 203 -5.52 0.48 15.04
N ASP A 204 -6.26 -0.20 14.16
CA ASP A 204 -6.13 -1.64 13.91
C ASP A 204 -4.70 -1.98 13.46
N ALA A 205 -4.14 -1.22 12.51
CA ALA A 205 -2.76 -1.39 12.06
C ALA A 205 -1.74 -1.05 13.15
N ALA A 206 -1.99 -0.06 14.01
CA ALA A 206 -1.07 0.33 15.07
C ALA A 206 -0.90 -0.77 16.12
N HIS A 207 -1.98 -1.46 16.48
CA HIS A 207 -1.93 -2.62 17.37
C HIS A 207 -1.25 -3.82 16.69
N LEU A 208 -1.50 -4.01 15.39
CA LEU A 208 -0.89 -5.09 14.62
C LEU A 208 0.63 -4.93 14.48
N LYS A 209 1.17 -3.70 14.39
CA LYS A 209 2.62 -3.45 14.27
C LYS A 209 3.45 -4.13 15.36
N ARG A 210 2.93 -4.25 16.58
CA ARG A 210 3.65 -4.90 17.69
C ARG A 210 3.74 -6.41 17.52
N SER A 211 2.72 -7.01 16.92
CA SER A 211 2.59 -8.47 16.84
C SER A 211 3.02 -9.02 15.49
N ILE A 212 2.85 -8.26 14.39
CA ILE A 212 3.08 -8.76 13.02
C ILE A 212 4.52 -9.18 12.78
N ALA A 213 5.48 -8.51 13.43
CA ALA A 213 6.89 -8.87 13.34
C ALA A 213 7.17 -10.30 13.87
N ARG A 214 6.35 -10.80 14.80
CA ARG A 214 6.45 -12.18 15.33
C ARG A 214 6.00 -13.24 14.32
N TYR A 215 5.17 -12.85 13.35
CA TYR A 215 4.72 -13.72 12.27
C TYR A 215 5.67 -13.70 11.06
N ALA A 216 6.69 -12.84 11.08
CA ALA A 216 7.71 -12.89 10.05
C ALA A 216 8.49 -14.19 10.17
N VAL A 217 8.49 -14.96 9.08
CA VAL A 217 9.19 -16.23 8.97
C VAL A 217 10.17 -16.17 7.80
N PHE A 218 11.35 -16.75 8.00
CA PHE A 218 12.37 -16.93 6.99
C PHE A 218 12.66 -18.43 6.85
N ASN A 219 12.45 -18.98 5.65
CA ASN A 219 12.61 -20.41 5.38
C ASN A 219 11.83 -21.32 6.35
N GLY A 220 10.59 -20.94 6.67
CA GLY A 220 9.72 -21.69 7.58
C GLY A 220 10.11 -21.62 9.07
N LYS A 221 11.12 -20.82 9.42
CA LYS A 221 11.57 -20.58 10.80
C LYS A 221 11.35 -19.12 11.18
N GLY A 222 11.21 -18.84 12.48
CA GLY A 222 11.15 -17.46 12.97
C GLY A 222 12.42 -16.67 12.62
N LEU A 223 12.32 -15.34 12.63
CA LEU A 223 13.46 -14.46 12.38
C LEU A 223 14.56 -14.61 13.44
N VAL A 224 15.81 -14.46 12.99
CA VAL A 224 17.02 -14.44 13.81
C VAL A 224 17.83 -13.17 13.48
N PRO A 225 18.01 -12.25 14.44
CA PRO A 225 17.42 -12.24 15.78
C PRO A 225 15.88 -12.07 15.77
N PRO A 226 15.17 -12.52 16.81
CA PRO A 226 13.74 -12.25 16.93
C PRO A 226 13.47 -10.74 16.99
N VAL A 227 12.42 -10.29 16.30
CA VAL A 227 12.03 -8.87 16.27
C VAL A 227 11.04 -8.58 17.39
N PHE A 228 11.42 -7.74 18.35
CA PHE A 228 10.59 -7.37 19.49
C PHE A 228 10.20 -5.88 19.44
N PRO A 229 8.91 -5.52 19.39
CA PRO A 229 8.51 -4.13 19.17
C PRO A 229 8.91 -3.13 20.27
N ASP A 230 9.26 -3.60 21.47
CA ASP A 230 9.25 -2.77 22.68
C ASP A 230 10.64 -2.33 23.17
N THR A 231 11.75 -2.74 22.53
CA THR A 231 13.09 -2.26 22.91
C THR A 231 13.64 -1.25 21.90
N LYS A 232 14.30 -0.18 22.37
CA LYS A 232 14.95 0.82 21.50
C LYS A 232 15.96 0.17 20.56
N GLU A 233 16.69 -0.82 21.04
CA GLU A 233 17.64 -1.63 20.28
C GLU A 233 16.96 -2.46 19.19
N SER A 234 15.75 -2.99 19.44
CA SER A 234 15.04 -3.74 18.42
C SER A 234 14.59 -2.88 17.25
N ARG A 235 14.43 -1.55 17.40
CA ARG A 235 14.06 -0.69 16.25
C ARG A 235 15.14 -0.69 15.16
N ALA A 236 16.41 -0.76 15.54
CA ALA A 236 17.51 -0.93 14.60
C ALA A 236 17.47 -2.30 13.89
N GLN A 237 16.74 -3.26 14.45
CA GLN A 237 16.54 -4.61 13.92
C GLN A 237 15.14 -4.82 13.32
N MET A 238 14.30 -3.78 13.23
CA MET A 238 12.95 -3.89 12.65
C MET A 238 12.97 -3.64 11.14
N GLY A 239 11.97 -4.22 10.46
CA GLY A 239 11.73 -4.01 9.04
C GLY A 239 12.94 -4.40 8.20
N LEU A 240 13.33 -3.53 7.27
CA LEU A 240 14.39 -3.82 6.30
C LEU A 240 15.81 -3.71 6.87
N ASN A 241 15.96 -3.23 8.11
CA ASN A 241 17.25 -3.24 8.81
C ASN A 241 17.59 -4.62 9.40
N HIS A 242 16.61 -5.52 9.52
CA HIS A 242 16.82 -6.88 9.99
C HIS A 242 17.69 -7.67 8.99
N PRO A 243 18.77 -8.36 9.40
CA PRO A 243 19.70 -9.03 8.48
C PRO A 243 19.04 -10.00 7.50
N GLN A 244 18.02 -10.74 7.96
CA GLN A 244 17.29 -11.67 7.09
C GLN A 244 16.26 -10.98 6.19
N LEU A 245 15.62 -9.87 6.63
CA LEU A 245 14.63 -9.16 5.82
C LEU A 245 15.30 -8.22 4.82
N ALA A 246 16.47 -7.68 5.15
CA ALA A 246 17.32 -6.90 4.25
C ALA A 246 17.64 -7.66 2.96
N ARG A 247 17.69 -9.01 3.02
CA ARG A 247 17.91 -9.86 1.84
C ARG A 247 16.84 -9.68 0.77
N MET A 248 15.62 -9.30 1.15
CA MET A 248 14.53 -9.04 0.21
C MET A 248 14.79 -7.78 -0.64
N LEU A 249 15.68 -6.88 -0.18
CA LEU A 249 16.13 -5.71 -0.94
C LEU A 249 17.24 -6.02 -1.93
N CYS A 250 17.90 -7.18 -1.79
CA CYS A 250 18.94 -7.58 -2.72
C CYS A 250 18.34 -7.73 -4.13
N PRO A 251 18.98 -7.20 -5.18
CA PRO A 251 18.52 -7.43 -6.54
C PRO A 251 18.48 -8.93 -6.83
N ILE A 252 17.43 -9.41 -7.49
CA ILE A 252 17.16 -10.85 -7.63
C ILE A 252 18.35 -11.66 -8.19
N LYS A 253 19.10 -11.06 -9.13
CA LYS A 253 20.27 -11.68 -9.77
C LYS A 253 21.40 -12.04 -8.80
N PHE A 254 21.53 -11.26 -7.72
CA PHE A 254 22.60 -11.42 -6.71
C PHE A 254 22.08 -12.07 -5.43
N LEU A 255 20.83 -12.54 -5.41
CA LEU A 255 20.23 -13.12 -4.22
C LEU A 255 20.97 -14.39 -3.77
N SER A 256 21.43 -15.23 -4.70
CA SER A 256 22.22 -16.44 -4.41
C SER A 256 23.58 -16.11 -3.81
N GLU A 257 24.29 -15.13 -4.38
CA GLU A 257 25.54 -14.61 -3.83
C GLU A 257 25.31 -14.08 -2.41
N ASN A 258 24.27 -13.26 -2.22
CA ASN A 258 23.93 -12.68 -0.93
C ASN A 258 23.48 -13.72 0.11
N GLN A 259 22.92 -14.86 -0.31
CA GLN A 259 22.61 -15.97 0.59
C GLN A 259 23.86 -16.72 1.03
N THR A 260 24.88 -16.77 0.18
CA THR A 260 26.15 -17.44 0.42
C THR A 260 27.08 -16.58 1.28
N ASP A 261 27.27 -15.31 0.90
CA ASP A 261 28.08 -14.33 1.64
C ASP A 261 27.40 -12.93 1.63
N PRO A 262 26.52 -12.66 2.61
CA PRO A 262 25.82 -11.37 2.69
C PRO A 262 26.76 -10.18 2.86
N SER A 263 27.89 -10.35 3.54
CA SER A 263 28.82 -9.27 3.85
C SER A 263 29.57 -8.83 2.61
N ALA A 264 30.05 -9.80 1.81
CA ALA A 264 30.72 -9.49 0.54
C ALA A 264 29.74 -8.85 -0.46
N THR A 265 28.52 -9.37 -0.62
CA THR A 265 27.54 -8.78 -1.54
C THR A 265 27.16 -7.36 -1.11
N LYS A 266 26.99 -7.11 0.19
CA LYS A 266 26.77 -5.76 0.72
C LYS A 266 27.92 -4.81 0.40
N ALA A 267 29.17 -5.22 0.59
CA ALA A 267 30.33 -4.41 0.24
C ALA A 267 30.39 -4.08 -1.26
N LYS A 268 30.05 -5.04 -2.14
CA LYS A 268 29.95 -4.81 -3.59
C LYS A 268 28.84 -3.80 -3.96
N LEU A 269 27.72 -3.82 -3.23
CA LEU A 269 26.63 -2.84 -3.41
C LEU A 269 27.05 -1.44 -2.95
N GLU A 270 27.66 -1.32 -1.77
CA GLU A 270 28.15 -0.04 -1.22
C GLU A 270 29.26 0.56 -2.09
N ALA A 271 30.15 -0.27 -2.63
CA ALA A 271 31.18 0.15 -3.58
C ALA A 271 30.64 0.47 -4.99
N GLY A 272 29.35 0.25 -5.25
CA GLY A 272 28.73 0.44 -6.57
C GLY A 272 29.21 -0.54 -7.65
N THR A 273 29.88 -1.63 -7.26
CA THR A 273 30.30 -2.71 -8.18
C THR A 273 29.08 -3.45 -8.72
N ILE A 274 28.07 -3.68 -7.87
CA ILE A 274 26.76 -4.13 -8.31
C ILE A 274 25.94 -2.89 -8.71
N LYS A 275 25.73 -2.70 -10.01
CA LYS A 275 24.86 -1.65 -10.52
C LYS A 275 23.40 -2.05 -10.37
N MET A 276 22.63 -1.28 -9.60
CA MET A 276 21.17 -1.34 -9.61
C MET A 276 20.64 -0.46 -10.74
N ASP A 277 20.27 -1.07 -11.86
CA ASP A 277 19.47 -0.41 -12.88
C ASP A 277 17.97 -0.50 -12.54
N ALA A 278 17.14 0.29 -13.22
CA ALA A 278 15.68 0.25 -13.04
C ALA A 278 15.03 -1.10 -13.41
N ARG A 279 15.81 -2.04 -13.94
CA ARG A 279 15.37 -3.39 -14.32
C ARG A 279 15.71 -4.44 -13.26
N ALA A 280 16.73 -4.19 -12.43
CA ALA A 280 17.16 -5.04 -11.33
C ALA A 280 16.33 -4.77 -10.07
N TRP A 281 15.06 -5.17 -10.11
CA TRP A 281 14.17 -5.02 -8.98
C TRP A 281 14.63 -5.85 -7.77
N PRO A 282 14.31 -5.42 -6.55
CA PRO A 282 14.51 -6.20 -5.34
C PRO A 282 13.85 -7.57 -5.42
N ALA A 283 14.44 -8.57 -4.76
CA ALA A 283 13.88 -9.92 -4.69
C ALA A 283 12.42 -9.97 -4.21
N LEU A 284 12.01 -9.03 -3.34
CA LEU A 284 10.62 -8.90 -2.86
C LEU A 284 9.58 -8.74 -3.98
N MET A 285 9.97 -8.16 -5.12
CA MET A 285 9.06 -7.86 -6.24
C MET A 285 8.78 -9.08 -7.12
N TYR A 286 9.52 -10.17 -6.91
CA TYR A 286 9.37 -11.39 -7.70
C TYR A 286 8.53 -12.40 -6.93
N ARG A 287 7.55 -13.01 -7.61
CA ARG A 287 6.80 -14.13 -7.06
C ARG A 287 7.76 -15.30 -6.85
N ALA A 288 7.77 -15.86 -5.64
CA ALA A 288 8.40 -17.16 -5.41
C ALA A 288 7.64 -18.20 -6.24
N SER A 289 8.15 -18.54 -7.42
CA SER A 289 7.77 -19.79 -8.05
C SER A 289 8.30 -20.90 -7.11
N GLY A 290 7.47 -21.86 -6.73
CA GLY A 290 7.88 -22.96 -5.83
C GLY A 290 9.00 -23.85 -6.41
N LYS A 291 9.56 -23.50 -7.57
CA LYS A 291 10.76 -24.07 -8.15
C LYS A 291 11.91 -23.15 -7.77
N GLN A 292 12.97 -23.69 -7.17
CA GLN A 292 14.23 -22.97 -6.99
C GLN A 292 14.53 -22.19 -8.27
N LEU A 293 14.70 -20.87 -8.15
CA LEU A 293 15.12 -20.02 -9.24
C LEU A 293 16.49 -20.52 -9.72
N LYS A 294 16.48 -21.36 -10.76
CA LYS A 294 17.65 -21.59 -11.59
C LYS A 294 17.86 -20.28 -12.35
N ILE A 295 18.70 -19.42 -11.80
CA ILE A 295 19.15 -18.23 -12.50
C ILE A 295 20.18 -18.73 -13.50
N ASP A 296 19.74 -19.00 -14.73
CA ASP A 296 20.66 -19.26 -15.83
C ASP A 296 21.40 -17.95 -16.12
N MET A 297 22.65 -17.88 -15.65
CA MET A 297 23.55 -16.76 -15.90
C MET A 297 24.15 -16.89 -17.30
N THR A 298 23.39 -16.58 -18.33
CA THR A 298 23.92 -16.33 -19.67
C THR A 298 23.31 -15.04 -20.23
N SER A 299 23.98 -13.93 -19.99
CA SER A 299 23.88 -12.70 -20.80
C SER A 299 25.20 -11.94 -20.72
#